data_AF-A0A370UC26-F1
#
_entry.id   AF-A0A370UC26-F1
#
_cell.length_a   1.000
_cell.length_b   1.000
_cell.length_c   1.000
_cell.angle_alpha   90.00
_cell.angle_beta   90.00
_cell.angle_gamma   90.00
#
_symmetry.space_group_name_H-M   'P 1'
#
loop_
_entity.id
_entity.type
_entity.pdbx_description
1 polymer ?
#
loop_
_entity_poly.entity_id
_entity_poly.type
_entity_poly.pdbx_seq_one_letter_code
_entity_poly.pdbx_strand_id
1 'polypeptide(L)'
;MKKTVIYLAITAAIAGCNSDSDSDTSASSTKDALNGIFPTGMMVTSPTQRVSASKLSDGASFKEASEAVEDAGEAAATFSSRFDPAYFFGDVVDAECFGPPVAYDNHPDGTDAADLTDRSFPALPSGDVGIWTAANGTTTEACAAAQLNSQMKGAASRVFMSMVSFAGMVATASANGISLPTAGNSISLTSELDARLPSSISVTTATLAKSATGVWSYTLVLEYTDPTPPTGATTPQTISLSMEHHPGTSNSAYEGVINYKMDDYFNPSGNCTADTHGGSSTTNNGSLHYKRNGDDINFQHRYAGLCGHDQDGLSESITGMTLKHVAPNSAWKNNFTILTSDFDKSDMSGSYAYTWQAGDNDSAARILFVGLNSNNNNGEAYYGYGDQVQNSTSGDILGFYCNWAGPGQTATRHDYAQRQFLTYDATDQRYELSSAASSNITYAPTNSCTYAAGSGFVYDKDIDVTNGIPDTDALTDESDVSVSIDLMDKTVGTTTYSTIMEAIAGRGYNKPTYPAP
;
A
#
# COMPACT_ATOMS: atom_id res chain seq x y z
N MET A 1 -61.03 18.23 50.77
CA MET A 1 -59.62 18.59 51.05
C MET A 1 -58.73 17.42 50.69
N LYS A 2 -57.68 17.65 49.87
CA LYS A 2 -56.51 16.79 49.56
C LYS A 2 -56.82 15.41 48.94
N LYS A 3 -56.78 15.18 47.61
CA LYS A 3 -55.70 15.13 46.58
C LYS A 3 -54.63 14.03 46.75
N THR A 4 -54.41 13.34 45.61
CA THR A 4 -53.19 12.63 45.10
C THR A 4 -53.18 11.11 45.35
N VAL A 5 -53.53 10.21 44.40
CA VAL A 5 -52.92 9.79 43.10
C VAL A 5 -51.59 9.03 43.25
N ILE A 6 -51.54 7.73 42.88
CA ILE A 6 -50.38 7.04 42.28
C ILE A 6 -50.86 5.96 41.29
N TYR A 7 -50.05 5.82 40.23
CA TYR A 7 -50.23 5.23 38.91
C TYR A 7 -50.34 3.71 38.79
N LEU A 8 -50.96 3.32 37.66
CA LEU A 8 -51.12 2.00 37.06
C LEU A 8 -49.80 1.50 36.45
N ALA A 9 -49.45 0.23 36.68
CA ALA A 9 -48.41 -0.49 35.93
C ALA A 9 -48.96 -1.86 35.51
N ILE A 10 -49.13 -2.05 34.20
CA ILE A 10 -49.59 -3.29 33.58
C ILE A 10 -48.36 -4.16 33.30
N THR A 11 -48.37 -5.37 33.86
CA THR A 11 -47.43 -6.45 33.57
C THR A 11 -48.00 -7.31 32.45
N ALA A 12 -47.21 -7.56 31.41
CA ALA A 12 -47.53 -8.54 30.37
C ALA A 12 -46.38 -9.55 30.25
N ALA A 13 -46.69 -10.79 30.59
CA ALA A 13 -45.87 -11.97 30.35
C ALA A 13 -46.17 -12.50 28.94
N ILE A 14 -45.15 -13.01 28.23
CA ILE A 14 -45.36 -13.85 27.05
C ILE A 14 -44.38 -15.03 27.10
N ALA A 15 -44.95 -16.23 27.00
CA ALA A 15 -44.29 -17.50 26.79
C ALA A 15 -44.71 -18.07 25.42
N GLY A 16 -43.74 -18.66 24.69
CA GLY A 16 -43.90 -19.92 23.95
C GLY A 16 -44.70 -19.98 22.64
N CYS A 17 -43.95 -20.03 21.52
CA CYS A 17 -44.11 -20.78 20.25
C CYS A 17 -45.48 -20.96 19.56
N ASN A 18 -45.55 -20.57 18.27
CA ASN A 18 -46.10 -21.44 17.22
C ASN A 18 -45.42 -21.17 15.88
N SER A 19 -45.02 -22.26 15.22
CA SER A 19 -44.42 -22.37 13.90
C SER A 19 -45.40 -22.02 12.78
N ASP A 20 -45.00 -21.15 11.86
CA ASP A 20 -45.56 -21.09 10.52
C ASP A 20 -44.43 -21.17 9.49
N SER A 21 -44.64 -22.08 8.56
CA SER A 21 -43.80 -22.43 7.43
C SER A 21 -43.80 -21.32 6.39
N ASP A 22 -42.73 -20.54 6.33
CA ASP A 22 -42.42 -19.75 5.14
C ASP A 22 -41.62 -20.61 4.17
N SER A 23 -42.25 -20.85 3.03
CA SER A 23 -41.68 -21.51 1.86
C SER A 23 -40.37 -20.85 1.44
N ASP A 24 -39.31 -21.66 1.43
CA ASP A 24 -38.10 -21.48 0.63
C ASP A 24 -38.46 -21.01 -0.78
N THR A 25 -38.47 -19.71 -0.99
CA THR A 25 -38.19 -19.13 -2.30
C THR A 25 -36.71 -18.82 -2.28
N SER A 26 -35.97 -19.76 -2.86
CA SER A 26 -34.53 -19.74 -3.08
C SER A 26 -34.00 -18.35 -3.46
N ALA A 27 -33.54 -17.60 -2.46
CA ALA A 27 -32.45 -16.67 -2.63
C ALA A 27 -31.17 -17.51 -2.79
N SER A 28 -30.99 -18.11 -3.97
CA SER A 28 -29.65 -18.45 -4.44
C SER A 28 -28.89 -17.13 -4.42
N SER A 29 -28.04 -16.93 -3.42
CA SER A 29 -27.32 -15.66 -3.27
C SER A 29 -26.47 -15.45 -4.52
N THR A 30 -26.56 -14.27 -5.09
CA THR A 30 -25.80 -13.82 -6.27
C THR A 30 -24.27 -13.90 -6.10
N LYS A 31 -23.76 -14.17 -4.89
CA LYS A 31 -22.37 -14.63 -4.66
C LYS A 31 -21.95 -15.80 -5.55
N ASP A 32 -22.90 -16.65 -5.97
CA ASP A 32 -22.62 -17.73 -6.91
C ASP A 32 -22.22 -17.25 -8.32
N ALA A 33 -22.54 -16.01 -8.70
CA ALA A 33 -22.31 -15.51 -10.06
C ALA A 33 -20.83 -15.22 -10.37
N LEU A 34 -20.01 -14.92 -9.35
CA LEU A 34 -18.58 -14.64 -9.52
C LEU A 34 -17.70 -15.90 -9.38
N ASN A 35 -18.23 -16.96 -8.77
CA ASN A 35 -17.51 -18.18 -8.44
C ASN A 35 -16.87 -18.84 -9.69
N GLY A 36 -15.54 -18.97 -9.68
CA GLY A 36 -14.76 -19.58 -10.76
C GLY A 36 -14.67 -18.74 -12.05
N ILE A 37 -15.13 -17.49 -12.00
CA ILE A 37 -15.08 -16.51 -13.09
C ILE A 37 -14.21 -15.32 -12.70
N PHE A 38 -14.20 -14.99 -11.40
CA PHE A 38 -13.54 -13.85 -10.82
C PHE A 38 -12.77 -14.26 -9.54
N PRO A 39 -11.65 -13.59 -9.19
CA PRO A 39 -10.91 -13.86 -7.95
C PRO A 39 -11.63 -13.36 -6.69
N THR A 40 -12.65 -14.10 -6.23
CA THR A 40 -13.38 -13.78 -4.99
C THR A 40 -12.48 -13.94 -3.76
N GLY A 41 -12.69 -13.13 -2.72
CA GLY A 41 -11.86 -13.13 -1.51
C GLY A 41 -10.38 -12.79 -1.73
N MET A 42 -10.05 -11.99 -2.75
CA MET A 42 -8.71 -11.42 -3.00
C MET A 42 -8.80 -9.91 -2.93
N MET A 43 -7.87 -9.27 -2.20
CA MET A 43 -7.59 -7.84 -2.31
C MET A 43 -6.12 -7.54 -1.99
N VAL A 44 -5.65 -6.37 -2.44
CA VAL A 44 -4.39 -5.78 -1.94
C VAL A 44 -4.77 -4.70 -0.92
N THR A 45 -4.40 -4.90 0.34
CA THR A 45 -4.62 -3.95 1.44
C THR A 45 -3.48 -4.04 2.44
N SER A 46 -3.24 -2.98 3.21
CA SER A 46 -2.22 -3.05 4.25
C SER A 46 -2.61 -4.07 5.32
N PRO A 47 -1.69 -4.98 5.72
CA PRO A 47 -1.97 -5.95 6.77
C PRO A 47 -2.05 -5.31 8.15
N THR A 48 -1.59 -4.08 8.31
CA THR A 48 -1.70 -3.30 9.55
C THR A 48 -2.92 -2.38 9.56
N GLN A 49 -3.68 -2.32 8.47
CA GLN A 49 -4.94 -1.57 8.40
C GLN A 49 -6.10 -2.47 8.86
N ARG A 50 -6.67 -2.11 10.02
CA ARG A 50 -7.77 -2.85 10.66
C ARG A 50 -8.95 -1.95 11.04
N VAL A 51 -8.77 -0.64 11.03
CA VAL A 51 -9.84 0.32 11.25
C VAL A 51 -10.80 0.26 10.07
N SER A 52 -12.10 0.14 10.35
CA SER A 52 -13.14 0.38 9.36
C SER A 52 -13.04 1.80 8.84
N ALA A 53 -12.64 1.95 7.58
CA ALA A 53 -12.51 3.25 6.97
C ALA A 53 -13.88 3.83 6.59
N SER A 54 -14.04 5.14 6.78
CA SER A 54 -15.25 5.87 6.33
C SER A 54 -15.39 5.87 4.81
N LYS A 55 -14.25 5.76 4.10
CA LYS A 55 -14.15 5.51 2.66
C LYS A 55 -13.08 4.46 2.41
N LEU A 56 -13.25 3.64 1.38
CA LEU A 56 -12.27 2.60 1.04
C LEU A 56 -10.91 3.20 0.64
N SER A 57 -10.89 4.44 0.12
CA SER A 57 -9.69 5.22 -0.22
C SER A 57 -8.83 5.55 0.99
N ASP A 58 -9.43 5.58 2.17
CA ASP A 58 -8.78 6.02 3.40
C ASP A 58 -8.06 4.86 4.12
N GLY A 59 -8.10 3.67 3.52
CA GLY A 59 -7.47 2.45 4.04
C GLY A 59 -8.51 1.46 4.58
N ALA A 60 -9.20 0.75 3.70
CA ALA A 60 -10.07 -0.36 4.09
C ALA A 60 -9.27 -1.57 4.59
N SER A 61 -9.85 -2.34 5.51
CA SER A 61 -9.33 -3.67 5.83
C SER A 61 -9.49 -4.61 4.63
N PHE A 62 -8.69 -5.69 4.61
CA PHE A 62 -8.76 -6.73 3.57
C PHE A 62 -10.19 -7.26 3.39
N LYS A 63 -10.85 -7.60 4.49
CA LYS A 63 -12.20 -8.16 4.50
C LYS A 63 -13.20 -7.19 3.87
N GLU A 64 -13.23 -5.94 4.33
CA GLU A 64 -14.15 -4.92 3.83
C GLU A 64 -13.94 -4.64 2.34
N ALA A 65 -12.68 -4.53 1.91
CA ALA A 65 -12.36 -4.30 0.50
C ALA A 65 -12.80 -5.48 -0.37
N SER A 66 -12.52 -6.72 0.06
CA SER A 66 -12.89 -7.92 -0.68
C SER A 66 -14.41 -8.10 -0.79
N GLU A 67 -15.15 -7.87 0.30
CA GLU A 67 -16.61 -7.92 0.31
C GLU A 67 -17.21 -6.83 -0.58
N ALA A 68 -16.64 -5.61 -0.56
CA ALA A 68 -17.10 -4.51 -1.41
C ALA A 68 -16.91 -4.78 -2.92
N VAL A 69 -15.85 -5.48 -3.31
CA VAL A 69 -15.65 -5.92 -4.70
C VAL A 69 -16.68 -6.97 -5.08
N GLU A 70 -16.89 -7.99 -4.24
CA GLU A 70 -17.85 -9.07 -4.51
C GLU A 70 -19.27 -8.51 -4.69
N ASP A 71 -19.71 -7.67 -3.75
CA ASP A 71 -21.00 -7.00 -3.79
C ASP A 71 -21.16 -6.14 -5.07
N ALA A 72 -20.07 -5.59 -5.63
CA ALA A 72 -20.12 -4.82 -6.89
C ALA A 72 -20.36 -5.74 -8.10
N GLY A 73 -19.90 -7.00 -8.04
CA GLY A 73 -20.18 -8.01 -9.06
C GLY A 73 -21.56 -8.65 -8.95
N GLU A 74 -22.20 -8.58 -7.78
CA GLU A 74 -23.54 -9.13 -7.58
C GLU A 74 -24.66 -8.29 -8.21
N ALA A 75 -24.54 -6.96 -8.16
CA ALA A 75 -25.59 -6.07 -8.65
C ALA A 75 -25.03 -4.80 -9.29
N ALA A 76 -25.56 -4.46 -10.47
CA ALA A 76 -25.10 -3.30 -11.23
C ALA A 76 -25.34 -1.96 -10.50
N ALA A 77 -26.34 -1.87 -9.64
CA ALA A 77 -26.57 -0.69 -8.80
C ALA A 77 -25.43 -0.49 -7.79
N THR A 78 -24.95 -1.58 -7.19
CA THR A 78 -23.85 -1.54 -6.24
C THR A 78 -22.54 -1.20 -6.94
N PHE A 79 -22.29 -1.78 -8.13
CA PHE A 79 -21.19 -1.35 -9.00
C PHE A 79 -21.21 0.16 -9.25
N SER A 80 -22.31 0.72 -9.76
CA SER A 80 -22.42 2.16 -10.03
C SER A 80 -22.19 3.02 -8.78
N SER A 81 -22.57 2.55 -7.60
CA SER A 81 -22.34 3.27 -6.33
C SER A 81 -20.90 3.23 -5.82
N ARG A 82 -20.13 2.22 -6.22
CA ARG A 82 -18.74 2.01 -5.77
C ARG A 82 -17.70 2.45 -6.79
N PHE A 83 -18.06 2.56 -8.06
CA PHE A 83 -17.15 3.03 -9.09
C PHE A 83 -16.88 4.52 -8.91
N ASP A 84 -15.64 4.86 -8.59
CA ASP A 84 -15.16 6.22 -8.44
C ASP A 84 -13.76 6.34 -9.08
N PRO A 85 -13.63 7.05 -10.21
CA PRO A 85 -12.35 7.15 -10.92
C PRO A 85 -11.26 7.84 -10.10
N ALA A 86 -11.59 8.62 -9.06
CA ALA A 86 -10.59 9.26 -8.21
C ALA A 86 -9.66 8.26 -7.52
N TYR A 87 -10.11 7.02 -7.30
CA TYR A 87 -9.31 5.95 -6.68
C TYR A 87 -8.11 5.52 -7.54
N PHE A 88 -8.11 5.83 -8.84
CA PHE A 88 -6.98 5.54 -9.71
C PHE A 88 -5.80 6.51 -9.50
N PHE A 89 -6.09 7.72 -9.02
CA PHE A 89 -5.16 8.84 -8.96
C PHE A 89 -4.78 9.24 -7.52
N GLY A 90 -5.08 8.38 -6.54
CA GLY A 90 -4.72 8.64 -5.15
C GLY A 90 -3.21 8.75 -4.94
N ASP A 91 -2.78 9.84 -4.33
CA ASP A 91 -1.40 10.07 -3.90
C ASP A 91 -1.04 9.29 -2.63
N VAL A 92 0.26 9.07 -2.45
CA VAL A 92 0.84 8.51 -1.23
C VAL A 92 1.54 9.61 -0.47
N VAL A 93 1.27 9.71 0.83
CA VAL A 93 1.92 10.64 1.76
C VAL A 93 2.60 9.81 2.83
N ASP A 94 3.84 10.09 3.19
CA ASP A 94 4.51 9.35 4.27
C ASP A 94 3.81 9.57 5.63
N ALA A 95 3.99 8.61 6.53
CA ALA A 95 3.60 8.79 7.94
C ALA A 95 4.47 9.89 8.57
N GLU A 96 3.91 10.69 9.48
CA GLU A 96 4.60 11.85 10.08
C GLU A 96 5.91 11.45 10.81
N CYS A 97 5.92 10.25 11.37
CA CYS A 97 7.07 9.67 12.07
C CYS A 97 8.17 9.10 11.16
N PHE A 98 7.90 8.99 9.86
CA PHE A 98 8.77 8.30 8.91
C PHE A 98 9.42 9.30 7.96
N GLY A 99 10.74 9.31 7.94
CA GLY A 99 11.53 10.16 7.08
C GLY A 99 11.20 11.65 7.20
N PRO A 100 10.94 12.23 8.38
CA PRO A 100 10.76 13.67 8.48
C PRO A 100 12.06 14.39 8.07
N PRO A 101 11.98 15.66 7.62
CA PRO A 101 13.18 16.48 7.55
C PRO A 101 13.75 16.66 8.96
N VAL A 102 15.07 16.51 9.11
CA VAL A 102 15.74 16.58 10.43
C VAL A 102 16.68 17.77 10.46
N ALA A 103 16.36 18.79 11.27
CA ALA A 103 17.25 19.92 11.48
C ALA A 103 18.54 19.49 12.19
N TYR A 104 19.66 20.13 11.87
CA TYR A 104 20.93 19.87 12.53
C TYR A 104 21.83 21.12 12.58
N ASP A 105 22.83 21.09 13.46
CA ASP A 105 23.94 22.04 13.48
C ASP A 105 25.29 21.32 13.69
N ASN A 106 26.36 21.82 13.07
CA ASN A 106 27.73 21.29 13.14
C ASN A 106 27.87 19.80 12.76
N HIS A 107 27.30 19.39 11.63
CA HIS A 107 27.36 18.00 11.17
C HIS A 107 28.81 17.50 11.02
N PRO A 108 29.22 16.39 11.67
CA PRO A 108 30.62 15.98 11.75
C PRO A 108 31.21 15.51 10.41
N ASP A 109 30.37 15.06 9.48
CA ASP A 109 30.77 14.70 8.12
C ASP A 109 30.72 15.89 7.13
N GLY A 110 30.24 17.05 7.58
CA GLY A 110 30.13 18.26 6.77
C GLY A 110 31.28 19.24 7.00
N THR A 111 31.46 20.15 6.05
CA THR A 111 32.36 21.31 6.20
C THR A 111 31.62 22.59 6.58
N ASP A 112 30.29 22.55 6.58
CA ASP A 112 29.45 23.74 6.67
C ASP A 112 29.03 23.95 8.13
N ALA A 113 29.51 25.04 8.73
CA ALA A 113 28.91 25.59 9.94
C ALA A 113 27.61 26.29 9.54
N ALA A 114 26.51 26.05 10.26
CA ALA A 114 25.24 26.71 9.96
C ALA A 114 25.43 28.25 10.02
N ASP A 115 24.86 28.97 9.06
CA ASP A 115 24.72 30.43 9.18
C ASP A 115 23.59 30.73 10.17
N LEU A 116 23.95 30.80 11.45
CA LEU A 116 23.01 31.01 12.56
C LEU A 116 22.38 32.42 12.57
N THR A 117 22.63 33.28 11.58
CA THR A 117 22.13 34.66 11.58
C THR A 117 20.62 34.78 11.33
N ASP A 118 19.99 33.75 10.75
CA ASP A 118 18.53 33.71 10.47
C ASP A 118 17.77 32.62 11.25
N ARG A 119 18.45 31.87 12.15
CA ARG A 119 17.87 30.69 12.86
C ARG A 119 17.24 29.63 11.94
N SER A 120 17.56 29.64 10.65
CA SER A 120 17.21 28.58 9.72
C SER A 120 18.31 27.52 9.75
N PHE A 121 18.09 26.45 10.49
CA PHE A 121 19.01 25.31 10.51
C PHE A 121 18.94 24.56 9.18
N PRO A 122 20.08 24.08 8.64
CA PRO A 122 20.02 23.11 7.56
C PRO A 122 19.27 21.86 8.03
N ALA A 123 18.60 21.18 7.11
CA ALA A 123 17.87 19.95 7.40
C ALA A 123 18.32 18.81 6.49
N LEU A 124 18.37 17.60 7.03
CA LEU A 124 18.39 16.39 6.22
C LEU A 124 17.07 16.32 5.45
N PRO A 125 17.10 15.97 4.15
CA PRO A 125 15.87 15.86 3.36
C PRO A 125 14.96 14.73 3.87
N SER A 126 13.67 14.88 3.60
CA SER A 126 12.66 13.88 3.97
C SER A 126 12.86 12.55 3.25
N GLY A 127 12.41 11.45 3.86
CA GLY A 127 12.43 10.09 3.31
C GLY A 127 13.73 9.31 3.58
N ASP A 128 14.75 9.96 4.12
CA ASP A 128 16.11 9.42 4.17
C ASP A 128 16.53 8.87 5.54
N VAL A 129 15.78 9.21 6.59
CA VAL A 129 16.06 8.79 7.98
C VAL A 129 15.25 7.59 8.47
N GLY A 130 14.36 7.06 7.62
CA GLY A 130 13.53 5.89 7.95
C GLY A 130 12.55 6.16 9.10
N ILE A 131 12.33 5.17 9.95
CA ILE A 131 11.53 5.30 11.17
C ILE A 131 12.27 6.22 12.16
N TRP A 132 11.81 7.46 12.31
CA TRP A 132 12.48 8.44 13.15
C TRP A 132 11.90 8.51 14.55
N THR A 133 10.58 8.71 14.65
CA THR A 133 9.86 8.62 15.93
C THR A 133 9.14 7.28 16.04
N ALA A 134 8.97 6.80 17.27
CA ALA A 134 8.49 5.45 17.50
C ALA A 134 6.98 5.31 17.16
N ALA A 135 6.21 6.36 17.38
CA ALA A 135 4.77 6.42 17.12
C ALA A 135 4.44 7.50 16.09
N ASN A 136 3.33 7.34 15.38
CA ASN A 136 2.91 8.24 14.32
C ASN A 136 2.25 9.52 14.87
N GLY A 137 3.04 10.60 14.93
CA GLY A 137 2.59 11.91 15.38
C GLY A 137 2.05 11.85 16.81
N THR A 138 0.82 12.36 16.99
CA THR A 138 0.13 12.35 18.29
C THR A 138 -0.64 11.05 18.57
N THR A 139 -0.58 10.07 17.66
CA THR A 139 -1.28 8.78 17.81
C THR A 139 -0.39 7.73 18.47
N THR A 140 -0.99 6.63 18.91
CA THR A 140 -0.30 5.46 19.48
C THR A 140 0.16 4.45 18.43
N GLU A 141 -0.19 4.65 17.15
CA GLU A 141 0.16 3.73 16.08
C GLU A 141 1.69 3.67 15.89
N ALA A 142 2.23 2.46 15.88
CA ALA A 142 3.65 2.24 15.62
C ALA A 142 4.01 2.78 14.23
N CYS A 143 5.15 3.46 14.13
CA CYS A 143 5.51 4.17 12.91
C CYS A 143 5.59 3.27 11.67
N ALA A 144 6.15 2.07 11.81
CA ALA A 144 6.24 1.12 10.70
C ALA A 144 4.86 0.68 10.19
N ALA A 145 3.88 0.52 11.09
CA ALA A 145 2.51 0.19 10.71
C ALA A 145 1.83 1.37 9.99
N ALA A 146 2.00 2.58 10.51
CA ALA A 146 1.52 3.81 9.88
C ALA A 146 2.10 4.01 8.48
N GLN A 147 3.42 3.80 8.34
CA GLN A 147 4.11 3.93 7.07
C GLN A 147 3.66 2.89 6.07
N LEU A 148 3.52 1.62 6.47
CA LEU A 148 3.00 0.57 5.58
C LEU A 148 1.56 0.89 5.14
N ASN A 149 0.70 1.30 6.08
CA ASN A 149 -0.66 1.73 5.78
C ASN A 149 -0.67 2.83 4.71
N SER A 150 0.18 3.85 4.86
CA SER A 150 0.21 4.97 3.92
C SER A 150 0.78 4.59 2.55
N GLN A 151 1.90 3.89 2.53
CA GLN A 151 2.57 3.44 1.31
C GLN A 151 1.70 2.52 0.46
N MET A 152 0.86 1.71 1.10
CA MET A 152 -0.03 0.80 0.38
C MET A 152 -1.32 1.44 -0.14
N LYS A 153 -1.67 2.69 0.22
CA LYS A 153 -2.93 3.33 -0.21
C LYS A 153 -3.08 3.39 -1.72
N GLY A 154 -2.03 3.78 -2.43
CA GLY A 154 -2.05 3.88 -3.89
C GLY A 154 -2.22 2.52 -4.57
N ALA A 155 -1.49 1.51 -4.12
CA ALA A 155 -1.62 0.14 -4.62
C ALA A 155 -3.01 -0.45 -4.35
N ALA A 156 -3.49 -0.31 -3.10
CA ALA A 156 -4.80 -0.79 -2.68
C ALA A 156 -5.94 -0.13 -3.47
N SER A 157 -5.91 1.19 -3.63
CA SER A 157 -6.97 1.93 -4.33
C SER A 157 -7.05 1.59 -5.82
N ARG A 158 -5.89 1.51 -6.50
CA ARG A 158 -5.84 1.16 -7.94
C ARG A 158 -6.27 -0.28 -8.20
N VAL A 159 -5.82 -1.23 -7.36
CA VAL A 159 -6.25 -2.63 -7.46
C VAL A 159 -7.73 -2.75 -7.13
N PHE A 160 -8.20 -2.10 -6.07
CA PHE A 160 -9.61 -2.09 -5.69
C PHE A 160 -10.50 -1.60 -6.84
N MET A 161 -10.20 -0.43 -7.40
CA MET A 161 -11.03 0.12 -8.47
C MET A 161 -10.93 -0.71 -9.76
N SER A 162 -9.78 -1.34 -10.02
CA SER A 162 -9.65 -2.31 -11.11
C SER A 162 -10.57 -3.53 -10.90
N MET A 163 -10.57 -4.09 -9.69
CA MET A 163 -11.40 -5.24 -9.35
C MET A 163 -12.89 -4.90 -9.35
N VAL A 164 -13.30 -3.74 -8.82
CA VAL A 164 -14.67 -3.22 -8.93
C VAL A 164 -15.08 -3.08 -10.38
N SER A 165 -14.19 -2.58 -11.25
CA SER A 165 -14.47 -2.43 -12.68
C SER A 165 -14.73 -3.78 -13.37
N PHE A 166 -13.87 -4.77 -13.12
CA PHE A 166 -14.02 -6.11 -13.68
C PHE A 166 -15.25 -6.86 -13.14
N ALA A 167 -15.51 -6.77 -11.82
CA ALA A 167 -16.72 -7.32 -11.22
C ALA A 167 -17.99 -6.64 -11.79
N GLY A 168 -17.93 -5.32 -11.98
CA GLY A 168 -18.97 -4.51 -12.61
C GLY A 168 -19.33 -4.94 -14.04
N MET A 169 -18.37 -5.47 -14.80
CA MET A 169 -18.65 -6.05 -16.12
C MET A 169 -19.57 -7.28 -16.01
N VAL A 170 -19.32 -8.16 -15.03
CA VAL A 170 -20.18 -9.34 -14.78
C VAL A 170 -21.58 -8.89 -14.33
N ALA A 171 -21.65 -7.94 -13.39
CA ALA A 171 -22.90 -7.37 -12.93
C ALA A 171 -23.70 -6.70 -14.06
N THR A 172 -23.02 -6.00 -14.96
CA THR A 172 -23.61 -5.32 -16.12
C THR A 172 -24.16 -6.31 -17.13
N ALA A 173 -23.45 -7.41 -17.41
CA ALA A 173 -23.95 -8.47 -18.28
C ALA A 173 -25.24 -9.09 -17.70
N SER A 174 -25.19 -9.46 -16.41
CA SER A 174 -26.33 -10.04 -15.68
C SER A 174 -27.55 -9.12 -15.71
N ALA A 175 -27.38 -7.84 -15.35
CA ALA A 175 -28.46 -6.86 -15.29
C ALA A 175 -29.10 -6.55 -16.66
N ASN A 176 -28.42 -6.86 -17.77
CA ASN A 176 -28.93 -6.69 -19.12
C ASN A 176 -29.35 -8.02 -19.78
N GLY A 177 -29.35 -9.14 -19.04
CA GLY A 177 -29.70 -10.46 -19.56
C GLY A 177 -28.72 -10.99 -20.61
N ILE A 178 -27.48 -10.49 -20.62
CA ILE A 178 -26.42 -10.93 -21.53
C ILE A 178 -25.74 -12.15 -20.94
N SER A 179 -25.72 -13.25 -21.70
CA SER A 179 -25.03 -14.47 -21.29
C SER A 179 -23.52 -14.27 -21.28
N LEU A 180 -22.83 -14.77 -20.25
CA LEU A 180 -21.38 -14.79 -20.18
C LEU A 180 -20.78 -15.64 -21.31
N PRO A 181 -19.54 -15.35 -21.75
CA PRO A 181 -18.92 -16.04 -22.88
C PRO A 181 -18.72 -17.53 -22.59
N THR A 182 -19.03 -18.35 -23.59
CA THR A 182 -18.65 -19.78 -23.60
C THR A 182 -17.17 -19.94 -23.97
N ALA A 183 -16.59 -21.12 -23.71
CA ALA A 183 -15.18 -21.37 -23.98
C ALA A 183 -14.83 -21.11 -25.46
N GLY A 184 -13.75 -20.35 -25.69
CA GLY A 184 -13.30 -19.90 -27.00
C GLY A 184 -13.98 -18.63 -27.53
N ASN A 185 -14.90 -18.02 -26.78
CA ASN A 185 -15.67 -16.85 -27.22
C ASN A 185 -15.45 -15.62 -26.31
N SER A 186 -15.91 -14.47 -26.80
CA SER A 186 -15.93 -13.19 -26.08
C SER A 186 -17.25 -12.46 -26.28
N ILE A 187 -17.58 -11.57 -25.35
CA ILE A 187 -18.68 -10.60 -25.45
C ILE A 187 -18.13 -9.18 -25.29
N SER A 188 -18.78 -8.22 -25.92
CA SER A 188 -18.57 -6.80 -25.64
C SER A 188 -19.69 -6.29 -24.75
N LEU A 189 -19.33 -5.44 -23.79
CA LEU A 189 -20.22 -4.78 -22.84
C LEU A 189 -20.05 -3.25 -22.90
N THR A 190 -19.38 -2.73 -23.95
CA THR A 190 -19.00 -1.32 -24.04
C THR A 190 -20.21 -0.41 -23.88
N SER A 191 -21.29 -0.63 -24.64
CA SER A 191 -22.50 0.20 -24.59
C SER A 191 -23.23 0.11 -23.25
N GLU A 192 -23.32 -1.09 -22.70
CA GLU A 192 -24.07 -1.38 -21.49
C GLU A 192 -23.36 -0.83 -20.26
N LEU A 193 -22.02 -0.84 -20.26
CA LEU A 193 -21.21 -0.27 -19.20
C LEU A 193 -21.16 1.26 -19.31
N ASP A 194 -21.03 1.82 -20.51
CA ASP A 194 -21.06 3.28 -20.77
C ASP A 194 -22.35 3.91 -20.24
N ALA A 195 -23.50 3.28 -20.53
CA ALA A 195 -24.81 3.74 -20.06
C ALA A 195 -24.98 3.70 -18.52
N ARG A 196 -24.07 3.06 -17.78
CA ARG A 196 -24.14 2.90 -16.31
C ARG A 196 -23.16 3.77 -15.54
N LEU A 197 -22.13 4.27 -16.21
CA LEU A 197 -21.10 5.09 -15.58
C LEU A 197 -21.48 6.57 -15.59
N PRO A 198 -20.89 7.39 -14.70
CA PRO A 198 -21.10 8.82 -14.71
C PRO A 198 -20.69 9.43 -16.06
N SER A 199 -21.30 10.57 -16.43
CA SER A 199 -21.01 11.25 -17.69
C SER A 199 -19.57 11.79 -17.83
N SER A 200 -18.80 11.82 -16.73
CA SER A 200 -17.36 12.10 -16.75
C SER A 200 -16.53 10.94 -17.30
N ILE A 201 -17.14 9.78 -17.54
CA ILE A 201 -16.50 8.58 -18.07
C ILE A 201 -17.12 8.23 -19.41
N SER A 202 -16.27 7.91 -20.38
CA SER A 202 -16.68 7.22 -21.61
C SER A 202 -15.97 5.88 -21.71
N VAL A 203 -16.73 4.81 -21.94
CA VAL A 203 -16.19 3.47 -22.13
C VAL A 203 -15.86 3.29 -23.60
N THR A 204 -14.58 3.12 -23.93
CA THR A 204 -14.14 2.87 -25.31
C THR A 204 -14.08 1.38 -25.62
N THR A 205 -13.69 0.56 -24.63
CA THR A 205 -13.63 -0.90 -24.74
C THR A 205 -14.08 -1.55 -23.45
N ALA A 206 -15.00 -2.51 -23.50
CA ALA A 206 -15.26 -3.43 -22.38
C ALA A 206 -15.50 -4.83 -22.94
N THR A 207 -14.51 -5.72 -22.83
CA THR A 207 -14.55 -7.09 -23.37
C THR A 207 -14.35 -8.11 -22.25
N LEU A 208 -15.26 -9.08 -22.17
CA LEU A 208 -15.13 -10.26 -21.33
C LEU A 208 -15.00 -11.50 -22.22
N ALA A 209 -13.97 -12.30 -22.00
CA ALA A 209 -13.67 -13.49 -22.79
C ALA A 209 -13.40 -14.71 -21.91
N LYS A 210 -13.64 -15.89 -22.49
CA LYS A 210 -13.23 -17.17 -21.92
C LYS A 210 -12.46 -17.95 -22.97
N SER A 211 -11.20 -18.25 -22.71
CA SER A 211 -10.36 -19.05 -23.60
C SER A 211 -10.90 -20.49 -23.76
N ALA A 212 -10.41 -21.21 -24.76
CA ALA A 212 -10.74 -22.63 -24.94
C ALA A 212 -10.29 -23.52 -23.77
N THR A 213 -9.26 -23.10 -23.03
CA THR A 213 -8.72 -23.79 -21.85
C THR A 213 -9.39 -23.35 -20.54
N GLY A 214 -10.34 -22.42 -20.58
CA GLY A 214 -11.12 -22.01 -19.41
C GLY A 214 -10.60 -20.79 -18.65
N VAL A 215 -9.48 -20.21 -19.08
CA VAL A 215 -8.95 -18.92 -18.57
C VAL A 215 -9.90 -17.78 -18.94
N TRP A 216 -10.23 -16.93 -17.97
CA TRP A 216 -11.05 -15.75 -18.16
C TRP A 216 -10.17 -14.52 -18.42
N SER A 217 -10.61 -13.67 -19.34
CA SER A 217 -9.90 -12.43 -19.67
C SER A 217 -10.85 -11.25 -19.69
N TYR A 218 -10.41 -10.15 -19.09
CA TYR A 218 -11.13 -8.89 -18.99
C TYR A 218 -10.27 -7.80 -19.61
N THR A 219 -10.87 -6.96 -20.45
CA THR A 219 -10.22 -5.77 -21.00
C THR A 219 -11.18 -4.61 -20.90
N LEU A 220 -10.74 -3.52 -20.26
CA LEU A 220 -11.52 -2.31 -20.08
C LEU A 220 -10.65 -1.10 -20.43
N VAL A 221 -11.16 -0.21 -21.27
CA VAL A 221 -10.53 1.09 -21.56
C VAL A 221 -11.58 2.17 -21.38
N LEU A 222 -11.24 3.17 -20.56
CA LEU A 222 -12.08 4.29 -20.19
C LEU A 222 -11.37 5.59 -20.52
N GLU A 223 -12.13 6.59 -20.92
CA GLU A 223 -11.70 7.99 -20.95
C GLU A 223 -12.37 8.72 -19.78
N TYR A 224 -11.56 9.31 -18.91
CA TYR A 224 -12.02 10.07 -17.75
C TYR A 224 -11.78 11.57 -17.95
N THR A 225 -12.85 12.35 -17.86
CA THR A 225 -12.76 13.81 -17.81
C THR A 225 -12.88 14.24 -16.36
N ASP A 226 -11.73 14.58 -15.75
CA ASP A 226 -11.71 15.20 -14.44
C ASP A 226 -12.51 16.51 -14.47
N PRO A 227 -13.57 16.65 -13.65
CA PRO A 227 -14.34 17.90 -13.57
C PRO A 227 -13.53 19.07 -12.99
N THR A 228 -12.42 18.79 -12.32
CA THR A 228 -11.54 19.75 -11.65
C THR A 228 -10.07 19.48 -11.97
N PRO A 229 -9.67 19.49 -13.25
CA PRO A 229 -8.33 19.08 -13.64
C PRO A 229 -7.29 20.06 -13.07
N PRO A 230 -6.12 19.55 -12.64
CA PRO A 230 -5.01 20.42 -12.27
C PRO A 230 -4.65 21.39 -13.40
N THR A 231 -4.16 22.58 -13.03
CA THR A 231 -3.67 23.55 -14.03
C THR A 231 -2.54 22.92 -14.83
N GLY A 232 -2.68 22.86 -16.16
CA GLY A 232 -1.69 22.24 -17.05
C GLY A 232 -2.00 20.78 -17.44
N ALA A 233 -2.92 20.11 -16.74
CA ALA A 233 -3.34 18.76 -17.08
C ALA A 233 -4.14 18.73 -18.39
N THR A 234 -3.95 17.68 -19.19
CA THR A 234 -4.76 17.39 -20.36
C THR A 234 -5.91 16.45 -19.98
N THR A 235 -7.11 16.78 -20.43
CA THR A 235 -8.29 15.91 -20.33
C THR A 235 -8.83 15.60 -21.74
N PRO A 236 -9.38 14.39 -21.97
CA PRO A 236 -9.57 13.27 -21.04
C PRO A 236 -8.26 12.51 -20.69
N GLN A 237 -8.28 11.80 -19.57
CA GLN A 237 -7.27 10.84 -19.11
C GLN A 237 -7.69 9.41 -19.53
N THR A 238 -6.80 8.68 -20.21
CA THR A 238 -7.07 7.28 -20.56
C THR A 238 -6.72 6.33 -19.41
N ILE A 239 -7.65 5.45 -19.05
CA ILE A 239 -7.47 4.38 -18.06
C ILE A 239 -7.66 3.04 -18.77
N SER A 240 -6.61 2.23 -18.84
CA SER A 240 -6.61 0.89 -19.43
C SER A 240 -6.40 -0.17 -18.36
N LEU A 241 -7.34 -1.09 -18.23
CA LEU A 241 -7.32 -2.19 -17.27
C LEU A 241 -7.39 -3.52 -18.00
N SER A 242 -6.66 -4.52 -17.52
CA SER A 242 -6.75 -5.90 -18.03
C SER A 242 -6.59 -6.90 -16.91
N MET A 243 -7.31 -8.02 -16.99
CA MET A 243 -7.14 -9.14 -16.07
C MET A 243 -7.15 -10.46 -16.82
N GLU A 244 -6.28 -11.36 -16.41
CA GLU A 244 -6.28 -12.77 -16.76
C GLU A 244 -6.50 -13.57 -15.48
N HIS A 245 -7.56 -14.38 -15.43
CA HIS A 245 -7.91 -15.20 -14.27
C HIS A 245 -7.94 -16.67 -14.65
N HIS A 246 -7.18 -17.48 -13.92
CA HIS A 246 -7.04 -18.92 -14.08
C HIS A 246 -7.77 -19.61 -12.93
N PRO A 247 -9.00 -20.10 -13.17
CA PRO A 247 -9.71 -20.87 -12.15
C PRO A 247 -8.95 -22.16 -11.84
N GLY A 248 -8.77 -22.48 -10.57
CA GLY A 248 -8.19 -23.76 -10.14
C GLY A 248 -9.27 -24.80 -9.84
N THR A 249 -8.97 -25.70 -8.90
CA THR A 249 -9.85 -26.83 -8.55
C THR A 249 -11.07 -26.44 -7.71
N SER A 250 -11.10 -25.23 -7.17
CA SER A 250 -12.19 -24.70 -6.34
C SER A 250 -12.28 -23.18 -6.45
N ASN A 251 -13.34 -22.57 -5.90
CA ASN A 251 -13.50 -21.11 -5.86
C ASN A 251 -12.48 -20.42 -4.92
N SER A 252 -11.76 -21.18 -4.10
CA SER A 252 -10.69 -20.69 -3.23
C SER A 252 -9.30 -21.11 -3.69
N ALA A 253 -9.19 -21.72 -4.87
CA ALA A 253 -7.92 -22.12 -5.47
C ALA A 253 -7.86 -21.53 -6.88
N TYR A 254 -7.02 -20.51 -7.09
CA TYR A 254 -6.89 -19.85 -8.38
C TYR A 254 -5.61 -19.02 -8.47
N GLU A 255 -5.28 -18.59 -9.68
CA GLU A 255 -4.16 -17.70 -9.98
C GLU A 255 -4.59 -16.65 -11.00
N GLY A 256 -3.91 -15.51 -11.07
CA GLY A 256 -4.21 -14.54 -12.11
C GLY A 256 -3.35 -13.29 -12.06
N VAL A 257 -3.46 -12.49 -13.12
CA VAL A 257 -2.70 -11.26 -13.30
C VAL A 257 -3.64 -10.12 -13.61
N ILE A 258 -3.46 -8.97 -12.95
CA ILE A 258 -4.11 -7.70 -13.28
C ILE A 258 -3.03 -6.75 -13.78
N ASN A 259 -3.29 -6.06 -14.89
CA ASN A 259 -2.50 -4.94 -15.37
C ASN A 259 -3.34 -3.68 -15.46
N TYR A 260 -2.72 -2.54 -15.17
CA TYR A 260 -3.35 -1.25 -15.36
C TYR A 260 -2.36 -0.19 -15.88
N LYS A 261 -2.87 0.73 -16.68
CA LYS A 261 -2.18 1.93 -17.19
C LYS A 261 -3.14 3.12 -17.08
N MET A 262 -2.71 4.22 -16.47
CA MET A 262 -3.55 5.41 -16.29
C MET A 262 -2.73 6.65 -16.64
N ASP A 263 -3.23 7.45 -17.57
CA ASP A 263 -2.67 8.77 -17.85
C ASP A 263 -3.07 9.76 -16.77
N ASP A 264 -2.09 10.55 -16.32
CA ASP A 264 -2.21 11.42 -15.16
C ASP A 264 -1.37 12.70 -15.33
N TYR A 265 -1.54 13.66 -14.44
CA TYR A 265 -0.73 14.86 -14.36
C TYR A 265 -0.23 15.07 -12.93
N PHE A 266 1.08 15.01 -12.75
CA PHE A 266 1.71 15.08 -11.43
C PHE A 266 2.35 16.47 -11.22
N ASN A 267 2.02 17.14 -10.11
CA ASN A 267 2.55 18.46 -9.75
C ASN A 267 2.90 18.51 -8.25
N PRO A 268 4.17 18.80 -7.88
CA PRO A 268 5.31 19.11 -8.75
C PRO A 268 5.73 17.93 -9.62
N SER A 269 6.37 18.18 -10.77
CA SER A 269 6.68 17.17 -11.82
C SER A 269 7.48 15.92 -11.39
N GLY A 270 7.93 15.82 -10.14
CA GLY A 270 8.79 14.75 -9.65
C GLY A 270 10.11 14.71 -10.42
N ASN A 271 10.48 13.54 -10.92
CA ASN A 271 11.67 13.34 -11.75
C ASN A 271 11.39 13.54 -13.26
N CYS A 272 10.18 13.91 -13.63
CA CYS A 272 9.84 14.24 -15.02
C CYS A 272 10.22 15.68 -15.37
N THR A 273 10.33 15.97 -16.66
CA THR A 273 10.54 17.34 -17.12
C THR A 273 9.26 18.15 -16.87
N ALA A 274 9.38 19.22 -16.08
CA ALA A 274 8.29 20.13 -15.80
C ALA A 274 7.82 20.88 -17.06
N ASP A 275 6.50 21.06 -17.18
CA ASP A 275 5.87 21.96 -18.12
C ASP A 275 5.92 23.42 -17.61
N THR A 276 5.23 24.32 -18.31
CA THR A 276 5.16 25.75 -17.93
C THR A 276 4.39 26.02 -16.64
N HIS A 277 3.69 25.03 -16.09
CA HIS A 277 2.90 25.11 -14.86
C HIS A 277 3.57 24.39 -13.68
N GLY A 278 4.77 23.81 -13.88
CA GLY A 278 5.56 23.14 -12.85
C GLY A 278 5.26 21.64 -12.66
N GLY A 279 4.24 21.12 -13.33
CA GLY A 279 3.87 19.70 -13.32
C GLY A 279 4.32 18.96 -14.57
N SER A 280 3.93 17.70 -14.73
CA SER A 280 4.22 16.91 -15.92
C SER A 280 3.16 15.85 -16.18
N SER A 281 2.91 15.56 -17.46
CA SER A 281 2.15 14.39 -17.87
C SER A 281 2.89 13.12 -17.48
N THR A 282 2.16 12.15 -16.92
CA THR A 282 2.72 10.86 -16.50
C THR A 282 1.78 9.71 -16.84
N THR A 283 2.31 8.50 -16.96
CA THR A 283 1.50 7.27 -17.02
C THR A 283 1.85 6.38 -15.85
N ASN A 284 0.84 6.10 -15.03
CA ASN A 284 0.89 5.18 -13.91
C ASN A 284 0.72 3.75 -14.43
N ASN A 285 1.78 2.95 -14.40
CA ASN A 285 1.76 1.55 -14.81
C ASN A 285 1.74 0.65 -13.57
N GLY A 286 0.92 -0.40 -13.58
CA GLY A 286 0.93 -1.40 -12.51
C GLY A 286 0.56 -2.79 -12.96
N SER A 287 1.04 -3.77 -12.20
CA SER A 287 0.76 -5.19 -12.39
C SER A 287 0.59 -5.87 -11.04
N LEU A 288 -0.32 -6.82 -10.91
CA LEU A 288 -0.52 -7.67 -9.75
C LEU A 288 -0.60 -9.12 -10.22
N HIS A 289 0.37 -9.94 -9.83
CA HIS A 289 0.25 -11.40 -9.92
C HIS A 289 -0.22 -11.92 -8.56
N TYR A 290 -1.31 -12.68 -8.53
CA TYR A 290 -1.88 -13.23 -7.31
C TYR A 290 -2.16 -14.73 -7.44
N LYS A 291 -2.03 -15.43 -6.33
CA LYS A 291 -2.40 -16.84 -6.15
C LYS A 291 -3.12 -17.00 -4.84
N ARG A 292 -4.20 -17.78 -4.85
CA ARG A 292 -4.96 -18.14 -3.66
C ARG A 292 -5.07 -19.66 -3.56
N ASN A 293 -4.90 -20.19 -2.35
CA ASN A 293 -5.15 -21.58 -2.03
C ASN A 293 -5.82 -21.69 -0.65
N GLY A 294 -7.15 -21.80 -0.63
CA GLY A 294 -7.91 -21.76 0.62
C GLY A 294 -7.93 -20.36 1.22
N ASP A 295 -7.33 -20.22 2.40
CA ASP A 295 -7.13 -18.94 3.08
C ASP A 295 -5.73 -18.35 2.84
N ASP A 296 -4.81 -19.14 2.29
CA ASP A 296 -3.47 -18.68 1.92
C ASP A 296 -3.56 -17.79 0.66
N ILE A 297 -2.99 -16.59 0.75
CA ILE A 297 -2.84 -15.65 -0.34
C ILE A 297 -1.36 -15.32 -0.50
N ASN A 298 -0.90 -15.43 -1.74
CA ASN A 298 0.42 -14.97 -2.13
C ASN A 298 0.30 -14.07 -3.35
N PHE A 299 0.91 -12.88 -3.29
CA PHE A 299 0.88 -11.97 -4.42
C PHE A 299 2.14 -11.14 -4.54
N GLN A 300 2.38 -10.64 -5.75
CA GLN A 300 3.30 -9.53 -5.99
C GLN A 300 2.63 -8.45 -6.82
N HIS A 301 2.53 -7.26 -6.23
CA HIS A 301 2.17 -6.02 -6.92
C HIS A 301 3.44 -5.27 -7.31
N ARG A 302 3.45 -4.69 -8.50
CA ARG A 302 4.48 -3.76 -8.97
C ARG A 302 3.85 -2.53 -9.55
N TYR A 303 4.50 -1.38 -9.36
CA TYR A 303 4.07 -0.10 -9.89
C TYR A 303 5.27 0.73 -10.37
N ALA A 304 5.05 1.52 -11.41
CA ALA A 304 6.00 2.50 -11.91
C ALA A 304 5.30 3.77 -12.42
N GLY A 305 5.85 4.94 -12.09
CA GLY A 305 5.48 6.22 -12.70
C GLY A 305 6.41 6.59 -13.86
N LEU A 306 5.86 6.65 -15.08
CA LEU A 306 6.59 6.98 -16.31
C LEU A 306 6.27 8.42 -16.75
N CYS A 307 7.22 9.10 -17.41
CA CYS A 307 7.00 10.44 -17.93
C CYS A 307 6.33 10.42 -19.31
N GLY A 308 5.33 11.29 -19.50
CA GLY A 308 4.48 11.33 -20.69
C GLY A 308 3.20 10.49 -20.51
N HIS A 309 2.25 10.68 -21.42
CA HIS A 309 1.03 9.86 -21.54
C HIS A 309 1.25 8.68 -22.49
N ASP A 310 0.38 7.66 -22.39
CA ASP A 310 0.42 6.40 -23.15
C ASP A 310 1.78 5.67 -23.08
N GLN A 311 2.45 5.73 -21.93
CA GLN A 311 3.69 5.00 -21.72
C GLN A 311 3.42 3.56 -21.22
N ASP A 312 4.22 2.61 -21.71
CA ASP A 312 4.09 1.20 -21.37
C ASP A 312 5.36 0.63 -20.74
N GLY A 313 5.28 0.30 -19.45
CA GLY A 313 6.33 -0.36 -18.68
C GLY A 313 6.14 -1.88 -18.52
N LEU A 314 5.05 -2.46 -19.06
CA LEU A 314 4.66 -3.85 -18.88
C LEU A 314 5.44 -4.76 -19.86
N SER A 315 6.58 -5.30 -19.42
CA SER A 315 7.47 -6.05 -20.31
C SER A 315 8.09 -7.33 -19.71
N GLU A 316 8.07 -7.50 -18.39
CA GLU A 316 8.64 -8.68 -17.74
C GLU A 316 7.65 -9.84 -17.78
N SER A 317 8.06 -10.98 -18.33
CA SER A 317 7.18 -12.14 -18.50
C SER A 317 6.81 -12.79 -17.17
N ILE A 318 5.56 -13.21 -17.07
CA ILE A 318 5.07 -14.08 -16.02
C ILE A 318 4.90 -15.48 -16.62
N THR A 319 5.43 -16.49 -15.95
CA THR A 319 5.39 -17.86 -16.47
C THR A 319 3.94 -18.36 -16.50
N GLY A 320 3.52 -18.92 -17.63
CA GLY A 320 2.16 -19.46 -17.79
C GLY A 320 1.07 -18.42 -18.07
N MET A 321 1.43 -17.13 -18.10
CA MET A 321 0.48 -16.02 -18.28
C MET A 321 0.75 -15.26 -19.57
N THR A 322 -0.28 -14.61 -20.10
CA THR A 322 -0.15 -13.70 -21.25
C THR A 322 0.14 -12.27 -20.83
N LEU A 323 -0.42 -11.84 -19.69
CA LEU A 323 -0.10 -10.56 -19.07
C LEU A 323 1.28 -10.58 -18.41
N LYS A 324 1.85 -9.38 -18.28
CA LYS A 324 3.25 -9.15 -17.89
C LYS A 324 3.36 -8.31 -16.63
N HIS A 325 4.51 -8.36 -15.98
CA HIS A 325 4.88 -7.43 -14.94
C HIS A 325 5.40 -6.10 -15.49
N VAL A 326 5.23 -5.06 -14.68
CA VAL A 326 6.03 -3.83 -14.78
C VAL A 326 7.50 -4.20 -14.59
N ALA A 327 8.33 -3.88 -15.58
CA ALA A 327 9.74 -4.21 -15.54
C ALA A 327 10.56 -3.14 -14.81
N PRO A 328 11.49 -3.54 -13.92
CA PRO A 328 12.37 -2.59 -13.22
C PRO A 328 13.34 -1.86 -14.16
N ASN A 329 13.58 -2.43 -15.35
CA ASN A 329 14.42 -1.81 -16.39
C ASN A 329 13.61 -1.03 -17.43
N SER A 330 12.32 -0.76 -17.18
CA SER A 330 11.53 0.14 -18.03
C SER A 330 11.98 1.61 -17.86
N ALA A 331 11.46 2.52 -18.70
CA ALA A 331 11.84 3.94 -18.71
C ALA A 331 11.16 4.77 -17.60
N TRP A 332 10.83 4.17 -16.47
CA TRP A 332 10.24 4.86 -15.33
C TRP A 332 11.17 5.92 -14.76
N LYS A 333 10.59 6.94 -14.11
CA LYS A 333 11.34 8.09 -13.58
C LYS A 333 10.93 8.47 -12.17
N ASN A 334 9.63 8.41 -11.88
CA ASN A 334 9.11 8.69 -10.54
C ASN A 334 9.25 7.42 -9.69
N ASN A 335 8.28 7.11 -8.82
CA ASN A 335 8.39 5.96 -7.95
C ASN A 335 8.32 4.63 -8.73
N PHE A 336 9.16 3.67 -8.34
CA PHE A 336 8.98 2.25 -8.61
C PHE A 336 8.76 1.51 -7.29
N THR A 337 7.70 0.70 -7.20
CA THR A 337 7.38 -0.05 -5.99
C THR A 337 7.14 -1.52 -6.28
N ILE A 338 7.50 -2.37 -5.32
CA ILE A 338 7.20 -3.81 -5.32
C ILE A 338 6.64 -4.14 -3.95
N LEU A 339 5.43 -4.70 -3.91
CA LEU A 339 4.86 -5.30 -2.72
C LEU A 339 4.74 -6.80 -2.95
N THR A 340 5.46 -7.58 -2.16
CA THR A 340 5.35 -9.05 -2.14
C THR A 340 4.75 -9.48 -0.81
N SER A 341 3.79 -10.41 -0.83
CA SER A 341 3.14 -10.91 0.39
C SER A 341 2.88 -12.41 0.33
N ASP A 342 2.89 -13.04 1.49
CA ASP A 342 2.50 -14.43 1.71
C ASP A 342 1.82 -14.50 3.07
N PHE A 343 0.51 -14.71 3.10
CA PHE A 343 -0.29 -14.57 4.31
C PHE A 343 -1.58 -15.38 4.32
N ASP A 344 -2.08 -15.67 5.52
CA ASP A 344 -3.40 -16.23 5.77
C ASP A 344 -4.43 -15.09 5.86
N LYS A 345 -5.41 -15.05 4.95
CA LYS A 345 -6.40 -13.96 4.92
C LYS A 345 -7.39 -13.97 6.10
N SER A 346 -7.44 -15.04 6.89
CA SER A 346 -8.38 -15.16 8.02
C SER A 346 -7.96 -14.30 9.20
N ASP A 347 -6.66 -14.16 9.45
CA ASP A 347 -6.09 -13.33 10.52
C ASP A 347 -5.00 -12.33 10.03
N MET A 348 -4.62 -12.43 8.76
CA MET A 348 -3.54 -11.67 8.10
C MET A 348 -2.15 -11.96 8.67
N SER A 349 -1.97 -13.09 9.34
CA SER A 349 -0.65 -13.57 9.72
C SER A 349 0.13 -13.98 8.48
N GLY A 350 1.42 -13.72 8.47
CA GLY A 350 2.23 -13.86 7.26
C GLY A 350 3.34 -12.83 7.19
N SER A 351 3.91 -12.68 6.01
CA SER A 351 5.03 -11.78 5.76
C SER A 351 4.78 -10.89 4.54
N TYR A 352 5.23 -9.64 4.66
CA TYR A 352 4.98 -8.58 3.70
C TYR A 352 6.28 -7.80 3.48
N ALA A 353 6.67 -7.62 2.24
CA ALA A 353 7.85 -6.85 1.86
C ALA A 353 7.44 -5.75 0.88
N TYR A 354 7.51 -4.49 1.32
CA TYR A 354 7.29 -3.32 0.49
C TYR A 354 8.64 -2.69 0.15
N THR A 355 8.99 -2.72 -1.12
CA THR A 355 10.21 -2.12 -1.67
C THR A 355 9.83 -0.88 -2.48
N TRP A 356 10.52 0.24 -2.28
CA TRP A 356 10.31 1.43 -3.10
C TRP A 356 11.62 2.14 -3.43
N GLN A 357 11.64 2.74 -4.62
CA GLN A 357 12.72 3.57 -5.11
C GLN A 357 12.10 4.85 -5.68
N ALA A 358 12.55 6.02 -5.22
CA ALA A 358 11.89 7.29 -5.50
C ALA A 358 12.20 7.82 -6.91
N GLY A 359 13.33 7.40 -7.49
CA GLY A 359 13.71 7.70 -8.85
C GLY A 359 14.70 6.68 -9.41
N ASP A 360 14.83 6.64 -10.73
CA ASP A 360 15.67 5.65 -11.42
C ASP A 360 17.17 5.81 -11.15
N ASN A 361 17.56 6.94 -10.56
CA ASN A 361 18.95 7.25 -10.18
C ASN A 361 19.25 7.06 -8.68
N ASP A 362 18.27 6.70 -7.85
CA ASP A 362 18.51 6.37 -6.44
C ASP A 362 19.49 5.22 -6.34
N SER A 363 20.47 5.29 -5.43
CA SER A 363 21.56 4.30 -5.32
C SER A 363 21.15 2.96 -4.68
N ALA A 364 19.96 2.90 -4.09
CA ALA A 364 19.40 1.75 -3.38
C ALA A 364 17.87 1.87 -3.28
N ALA A 365 17.19 0.74 -3.12
CA ALA A 365 15.78 0.73 -2.76
C ALA A 365 15.61 0.76 -1.23
N ARG A 366 14.53 1.39 -0.77
CA ARG A 366 14.07 1.37 0.61
C ARG A 366 13.14 0.18 0.80
N ILE A 367 13.25 -0.54 1.90
CA ILE A 367 12.51 -1.77 2.15
C ILE A 367 11.88 -1.71 3.54
N LEU A 368 10.57 -1.88 3.58
CA LEU A 368 9.78 -2.11 4.78
C LEU A 368 9.30 -3.56 4.79
N PHE A 369 9.80 -4.35 5.72
CA PHE A 369 9.42 -5.73 5.92
C PHE A 369 8.58 -5.87 7.19
N VAL A 370 7.43 -6.53 7.11
CA VAL A 370 6.52 -6.77 8.23
C VAL A 370 6.18 -8.24 8.30
N GLY A 371 6.42 -8.85 9.46
CA GLY A 371 6.00 -10.21 9.78
C GLY A 371 4.98 -10.20 10.91
N LEU A 372 3.83 -10.83 10.69
CA LEU A 372 2.73 -10.93 11.66
C LEU A 372 2.50 -12.38 12.05
N ASN A 373 2.39 -12.64 13.35
CA ASN A 373 2.14 -13.97 13.90
C ASN A 373 0.65 -14.27 13.97
N SER A 374 0.30 -15.55 13.79
CA SER A 374 -1.05 -16.04 14.04
C SER A 374 -1.43 -15.96 15.52
N ASN A 375 -2.74 -15.93 15.81
CA ASN A 375 -3.34 -16.11 17.14
C ASN A 375 -3.02 -15.08 18.25
N ASN A 376 -2.16 -14.09 18.01
CA ASN A 376 -1.87 -13.01 18.95
C ASN A 376 -1.85 -11.62 18.29
N ASN A 377 -2.05 -11.53 16.97
CA ASN A 377 -1.99 -10.31 16.17
C ASN A 377 -0.83 -9.39 16.56
N ASN A 378 0.34 -10.00 16.81
CA ASN A 378 1.58 -9.30 17.09
C ASN A 378 2.61 -9.63 16.01
N GLY A 379 3.71 -8.91 15.97
CA GLY A 379 4.69 -9.10 14.92
C GLY A 379 5.90 -8.21 15.08
N GLU A 380 6.74 -8.21 14.06
CA GLU A 380 7.88 -7.30 13.97
C GLU A 380 7.90 -6.65 12.59
N ALA A 381 8.23 -5.36 12.58
CA ALA A 381 8.51 -4.59 11.39
C ALA A 381 9.97 -4.17 11.37
N TYR A 382 10.52 -4.09 10.17
CA TYR A 382 11.92 -3.82 9.91
C TYR A 382 12.05 -2.87 8.73
N TYR A 383 12.96 -1.92 8.85
CA TYR A 383 13.28 -1.00 7.76
C TYR A 383 14.79 -0.98 7.49
N GLY A 384 15.12 -0.91 6.21
CA GLY A 384 16.48 -0.65 5.76
C GLY A 384 16.53 -0.53 4.25
N TYR A 385 17.72 -0.73 3.70
CA TYR A 385 18.02 -0.52 2.29
C TYR A 385 18.47 -1.81 1.62
N GLY A 386 17.99 -2.03 0.40
CA GLY A 386 18.37 -3.13 -0.47
C GLY A 386 19.25 -2.68 -1.62
N ASP A 387 19.29 -3.47 -2.68
CA ASP A 387 19.83 -3.03 -3.96
C ASP A 387 18.80 -2.17 -4.72
N GLN A 388 19.25 -1.46 -5.75
CA GLN A 388 18.35 -0.82 -6.71
C GLN A 388 17.41 -1.86 -7.34
N VAL A 389 16.17 -1.47 -7.64
CA VAL A 389 15.17 -2.38 -8.23
C VAL A 389 15.60 -2.93 -9.60
N GLN A 390 16.44 -2.18 -10.33
CA GLN A 390 17.07 -2.58 -11.59
C GLN A 390 18.03 -3.78 -11.42
N ASN A 391 18.66 -3.88 -10.24
CA ASN A 391 19.64 -4.91 -9.93
C ASN A 391 19.01 -6.11 -9.22
N SER A 392 18.01 -5.88 -8.37
CA SER A 392 17.34 -6.92 -7.59
C SER A 392 15.91 -6.53 -7.24
N THR A 393 14.97 -7.44 -7.49
CA THR A 393 13.56 -7.34 -7.08
C THR A 393 13.26 -8.18 -5.82
N SER A 394 14.32 -8.59 -5.11
CA SER A 394 14.25 -9.58 -4.04
C SER A 394 13.53 -9.12 -2.79
N GLY A 395 13.49 -7.82 -2.50
CA GLY A 395 12.98 -7.26 -1.24
C GLY A 395 13.86 -7.57 -0.02
N ASP A 396 15.15 -7.84 -0.21
CA ASP A 396 16.09 -8.10 0.89
C ASP A 396 16.63 -6.81 1.53
N ILE A 397 16.48 -6.68 2.86
CA ILE A 397 17.20 -5.66 3.64
C ILE A 397 18.67 -6.07 3.72
N LEU A 398 19.53 -5.34 3.02
CA LEU A 398 20.96 -5.60 2.97
C LEU A 398 21.75 -4.77 3.99
N GLY A 399 21.11 -3.78 4.61
CA GLY A 399 21.70 -2.98 5.67
C GLY A 399 21.02 -1.62 5.81
N PHE A 400 21.71 -0.67 6.44
CA PHE A 400 21.19 0.66 6.73
C PHE A 400 22.21 1.76 6.40
N TYR A 401 21.75 2.86 5.79
CA TYR A 401 22.54 4.07 5.61
C TYR A 401 22.17 5.06 6.71
N CYS A 402 23.13 5.37 7.59
CA CYS A 402 22.93 6.36 8.64
C CYS A 402 23.02 7.80 8.12
N ASN A 403 23.78 8.03 7.05
CA ASN A 403 23.82 9.31 6.34
C ASN A 403 23.63 9.04 4.85
N TRP A 404 22.38 9.12 4.38
CA TRP A 404 22.03 8.83 2.99
C TRP A 404 22.26 10.04 2.07
N ALA A 405 21.71 11.20 2.41
CA ALA A 405 21.80 12.43 1.60
C ALA A 405 22.32 13.65 2.39
N GLY A 406 22.80 13.46 3.61
CA GLY A 406 23.37 14.53 4.42
C GLY A 406 24.80 14.91 4.00
N PRO A 407 25.40 15.89 4.70
CA PRO A 407 26.74 16.38 4.39
C PRO A 407 27.79 15.25 4.39
N GLY A 408 28.65 15.26 3.37
CA GLY A 408 29.77 14.31 3.26
C GLY A 408 29.35 12.84 3.20
N GLN A 409 28.12 12.52 2.82
CA GLN A 409 27.65 11.13 2.69
C GLN A 409 28.60 10.31 1.81
N THR A 410 28.83 9.05 2.21
CA THR A 410 29.78 8.13 1.55
C THR A 410 29.13 6.93 0.90
N ALA A 411 27.80 6.86 0.87
CA ALA A 411 27.03 5.67 0.47
C ALA A 411 27.54 4.38 1.15
N THR A 412 27.95 4.47 2.43
CA THR A 412 28.39 3.32 3.22
C THR A 412 27.20 2.66 3.89
N ARG A 413 26.89 1.43 3.48
CA ARG A 413 25.83 0.61 4.07
C ARG A 413 26.40 -0.17 5.26
N HIS A 414 25.76 -0.04 6.41
CA HIS A 414 26.10 -0.78 7.63
C HIS A 414 25.22 -2.02 7.76
N ASP A 415 25.74 -3.06 8.44
CA ASP A 415 25.01 -4.29 8.74
C ASP A 415 24.00 -4.07 9.88
N TYR A 416 23.08 -3.12 9.68
CA TYR A 416 22.01 -2.74 10.61
C TYR A 416 20.65 -2.72 9.91
N ALA A 417 19.58 -2.72 10.71
CA ALA A 417 18.22 -2.36 10.32
C ALA A 417 17.52 -1.63 11.47
N GLN A 418 16.53 -0.82 11.14
CA GLN A 418 15.57 -0.36 12.13
C GLN A 418 14.55 -1.46 12.40
N ARG A 419 14.05 -1.56 13.64
CA ARG A 419 13.09 -2.59 14.05
C ARG A 419 12.04 -2.02 15.00
N GLN A 420 10.79 -2.48 14.87
CA GLN A 420 9.72 -2.24 15.84
C GLN A 420 8.93 -3.53 16.12
N PHE A 421 8.67 -3.82 17.40
CA PHE A 421 7.71 -4.86 17.79
C PHE A 421 6.29 -4.28 17.79
N LEU A 422 5.39 -4.97 17.09
CA LEU A 422 4.02 -4.56 16.85
C LEU A 422 3.06 -5.41 17.68
N THR A 423 2.09 -4.77 18.32
CA THR A 423 0.94 -5.43 18.97
C THR A 423 -0.34 -4.79 18.48
N TYR A 424 -1.31 -5.59 18.04
CA TYR A 424 -2.62 -5.07 17.69
C TYR A 424 -3.42 -4.69 18.94
N ASP A 425 -3.82 -3.42 19.03
CA ASP A 425 -4.80 -2.93 19.99
C ASP A 425 -6.20 -3.01 19.36
N ALA A 426 -7.09 -3.81 19.95
CA ALA A 426 -8.45 -3.99 19.47
C ALA A 426 -9.40 -2.83 19.82
N THR A 427 -9.05 -2.01 20.81
CA THR A 427 -9.80 -0.80 21.19
C THR A 427 -9.56 0.30 20.18
N ASP A 428 -8.29 0.58 19.88
CA ASP A 428 -7.89 1.63 18.95
C ASP A 428 -7.84 1.13 17.49
N GLN A 429 -7.97 -0.18 17.29
CA GLN A 429 -8.00 -0.88 16.01
C GLN A 429 -6.74 -0.66 15.16
N ARG A 430 -5.58 -0.55 15.81
CA ARG A 430 -4.30 -0.23 15.18
C ARG A 430 -3.17 -1.07 15.78
N TYR A 431 -2.06 -1.15 15.06
CA TYR A 431 -0.85 -1.76 15.58
C TYR A 431 -0.04 -0.70 16.34
N GLU A 432 0.24 -0.99 17.59
CA GLU A 432 0.97 -0.13 18.51
C GLU A 432 2.28 -0.79 18.95
N LEU A 433 3.11 -0.02 19.65
CA LEU A 433 4.29 -0.55 20.30
C LEU A 433 3.90 -1.22 21.62
N SER A 434 4.41 -2.42 21.88
CA SER A 434 4.16 -3.07 23.18
C SER A 434 4.77 -2.32 24.37
N SER A 435 5.79 -1.47 24.11
CA SER A 435 6.39 -0.51 25.03
C SER A 435 7.32 0.44 24.24
N ALA A 436 7.75 1.57 24.82
CA ALA A 436 8.78 2.42 24.19
C ALA A 436 10.09 1.65 23.88
N ALA A 437 10.49 0.70 24.75
CA ALA A 437 11.65 -0.19 24.53
C ALA A 437 11.45 -1.28 23.44
N SER A 438 10.33 -1.24 22.72
CA SER A 438 10.01 -2.16 21.62
C SER A 438 10.57 -1.72 20.27
N SER A 439 11.30 -0.60 20.23
CA SER A 439 11.90 -0.05 19.00
C SER A 439 13.43 -0.09 19.09
N ASN A 440 14.08 -0.50 18.01
CA ASN A 440 15.52 -0.31 17.76
C ASN A 440 15.63 0.64 16.57
N ILE A 441 15.56 1.94 16.83
CA ILE A 441 15.54 3.00 15.80
C ILE A 441 16.53 4.13 16.03
N THR A 442 17.23 4.15 17.17
CA THR A 442 18.08 5.29 17.55
C THR A 442 19.46 5.19 16.92
N TYR A 443 19.86 6.25 16.22
CA TYR A 443 21.20 6.43 15.67
C TYR A 443 21.49 7.92 15.51
N ALA A 444 22.75 8.27 15.27
CA ALA A 444 23.12 9.62 14.83
C ALA A 444 23.23 9.64 13.30
N PRO A 445 22.69 10.64 12.59
CA PRO A 445 22.61 10.62 11.13
C PRO A 445 23.94 10.98 10.44
N THR A 446 25.03 10.30 10.85
CA THR A 446 26.39 10.46 10.36
C THR A 446 26.80 9.21 9.56
N ASN A 447 27.90 9.29 8.81
CA ASN A 447 28.46 8.15 8.08
C ASN A 447 28.79 6.95 8.98
N SER A 448 29.00 7.19 10.28
CA SER A 448 29.37 6.18 11.28
C SER A 448 28.22 5.77 12.22
N CYS A 449 27.01 6.30 12.00
CA CYS A 449 25.84 6.11 12.87
C CYS A 449 25.99 6.65 14.30
N THR A 450 27.12 7.30 14.61
CA THR A 450 27.51 7.77 15.93
C THR A 450 28.26 9.09 15.83
N TYR A 451 28.50 9.75 16.97
CA TYR A 451 29.38 10.91 17.07
C TYR A 451 29.95 11.04 18.48
N ALA A 452 31.05 11.77 18.61
CA ALA A 452 31.65 12.05 19.91
C ALA A 452 31.00 13.26 20.57
N ALA A 453 30.69 13.14 21.86
CA ALA A 453 30.24 14.27 22.67
C ALA A 453 31.29 15.39 22.71
N GLY A 454 30.85 16.64 22.68
CA GLY A 454 31.71 17.82 22.67
C GLY A 454 32.15 18.27 21.26
N SER A 455 31.55 17.70 20.21
CA SER A 455 31.78 18.09 18.81
C SER A 455 31.00 19.34 18.37
N GLY A 456 30.01 19.76 19.16
CA GLY A 456 29.02 20.77 18.82
C GLY A 456 27.87 20.23 17.96
N PHE A 457 27.86 18.95 17.61
CA PHE A 457 26.82 18.34 16.78
C PHE A 457 25.53 18.13 17.59
N VAL A 458 24.46 18.74 17.10
CA VAL A 458 23.09 18.57 17.58
C VAL A 458 22.16 18.39 16.38
N TYR A 459 21.10 17.63 16.58
CA TYR A 459 20.08 17.39 15.58
C TYR A 459 18.76 17.10 16.27
N ASP A 460 17.68 17.46 15.61
CA ASP A 460 16.31 17.40 16.11
C ASP A 460 15.84 15.94 16.23
N LYS A 461 15.74 15.43 17.47
CA LYS A 461 15.39 14.03 17.72
C LYS A 461 13.90 13.80 17.86
N ASP A 462 13.11 14.80 18.20
CA ASP A 462 11.68 14.66 18.49
C ASP A 462 10.76 15.29 17.44
N ILE A 463 11.32 16.02 16.47
CA ILE A 463 10.64 16.62 15.32
C ILE A 463 9.59 17.62 15.80
N ASP A 464 10.02 18.57 16.61
CA ASP A 464 9.20 19.72 16.99
C ASP A 464 8.97 20.65 15.78
N VAL A 465 7.99 20.27 14.95
CA VAL A 465 7.60 21.03 13.77
C VAL A 465 6.41 21.95 14.06
N THR A 466 6.56 23.23 13.71
CA THR A 466 5.45 24.20 13.67
C THR A 466 5.05 24.43 12.20
N ASN A 467 3.88 23.93 11.79
CA ASN A 467 3.34 24.03 10.42
C ASN A 467 4.23 23.39 9.32
N GLY A 468 4.90 22.27 9.62
CA GLY A 468 5.74 21.56 8.64
C GLY A 468 7.07 22.24 8.34
N ILE A 469 7.44 23.25 9.14
CA ILE A 469 8.76 23.86 9.18
C ILE A 469 9.38 23.41 10.51
N PRO A 470 10.62 22.90 10.53
CA PRO A 470 11.35 22.71 11.79
C PRO A 470 11.29 24.02 12.59
N ASP A 471 10.84 23.97 13.84
CA ASP A 471 10.67 25.20 14.62
C ASP A 471 11.99 25.99 14.67
N THR A 472 11.87 27.30 14.81
CA THR A 472 13.01 28.19 15.04
C THR A 472 13.76 27.89 16.34
N ASP A 473 13.22 27.02 17.18
CA ASP A 473 13.81 26.49 18.40
C ASP A 473 14.09 24.96 18.37
N ALA A 474 14.03 24.30 17.21
CA ALA A 474 14.14 22.84 17.05
C ALA A 474 15.43 22.17 17.57
N LEU A 475 16.43 22.97 17.93
CA LEU A 475 17.70 22.48 18.50
C LEU A 475 17.99 23.06 19.89
N THR A 476 17.03 23.77 20.52
CA THR A 476 17.27 24.53 21.75
C THR A 476 17.28 23.68 23.01
N ASP A 477 16.59 22.55 22.99
CA ASP A 477 16.59 21.52 24.03
C ASP A 477 17.51 20.34 23.69
N GLU A 478 18.02 20.31 22.47
CA GLU A 478 19.01 19.33 22.04
C GLU A 478 20.38 19.57 22.67
N SER A 479 21.05 18.47 23.01
CA SER A 479 22.37 18.49 23.64
C SER A 479 23.37 17.62 22.90
N ASP A 480 24.61 18.12 22.83
CA ASP A 480 25.76 17.42 22.29
C ASP A 480 26.22 16.34 23.26
N VAL A 481 25.51 15.22 23.22
CA VAL A 481 25.78 14.01 24.01
C VAL A 481 25.99 12.83 23.07
N SER A 482 26.88 11.92 23.43
CA SER A 482 27.10 10.71 22.63
C SER A 482 25.80 9.91 22.53
N VAL A 483 25.41 9.56 21.32
CA VAL A 483 24.25 8.69 21.08
C VAL A 483 24.69 7.23 21.13
N SER A 484 24.01 6.45 21.97
CA SER A 484 24.12 4.99 21.91
C SER A 484 23.32 4.51 20.72
N ILE A 485 23.99 3.88 19.77
CA ILE A 485 23.30 3.22 18.66
C ILE A 485 22.37 2.13 19.22
N ASP A 486 21.13 2.15 18.77
CA ASP A 486 20.10 1.16 19.05
C ASP A 486 19.42 0.80 17.73
N LEU A 487 20.18 0.17 16.84
CA LEU A 487 19.69 -0.46 15.63
C LEU A 487 19.82 -1.97 15.77
N MET A 488 18.95 -2.72 15.11
CA MET A 488 19.10 -4.17 15.02
C MET A 488 20.35 -4.50 14.20
N ASP A 489 21.23 -5.35 14.74
CA ASP A 489 22.37 -5.90 14.02
C ASP A 489 22.11 -7.36 13.56
N LYS A 490 23.16 -8.02 13.07
CA LYS A 490 23.08 -9.43 12.63
C LYS A 490 23.06 -10.44 13.77
N THR A 491 22.99 -10.00 15.03
CA THR A 491 23.03 -10.88 16.21
C THR A 491 21.65 -10.97 16.86
N VAL A 492 21.13 -12.19 16.96
CA VAL A 492 19.88 -12.47 17.68
C VAL A 492 20.18 -13.39 18.86
N GLY A 493 20.03 -12.85 20.06
CA GLY A 493 20.42 -13.54 21.28
C GLY A 493 21.93 -13.81 21.32
N THR A 494 22.32 -15.07 21.12
CA THR A 494 23.74 -15.50 21.10
C THR A 494 24.23 -15.92 19.71
N THR A 495 23.36 -15.85 18.69
CA THR A 495 23.68 -16.29 17.32
C THR A 495 23.91 -15.08 16.43
N THR A 496 25.06 -15.04 15.76
CA THR A 496 25.37 -14.04 14.72
C THR A 496 25.18 -14.66 13.34
N TYR A 497 24.32 -14.04 12.55
CA TYR A 497 24.00 -14.45 11.18
C TYR A 497 24.91 -13.76 10.16
N SER A 498 24.91 -14.24 8.91
CA SER A 498 25.76 -13.66 7.87
C SER A 498 25.19 -12.36 7.30
N THR A 499 23.86 -12.24 7.26
CA THR A 499 23.12 -11.08 6.75
C THR A 499 22.02 -10.61 7.71
N ILE A 500 21.51 -9.40 7.49
CA ILE A 500 20.34 -8.87 8.22
C ILE A 500 19.08 -9.72 7.95
N MET A 501 18.82 -10.09 6.70
CA MET A 501 17.66 -10.93 6.37
C MET A 501 17.70 -12.30 7.04
N GLU A 502 18.88 -12.92 7.18
CA GLU A 502 19.03 -14.16 7.95
C GLU A 502 18.77 -13.95 9.44
N ALA A 503 19.17 -12.81 10.01
CA ALA A 503 18.84 -12.46 11.39
C ALA A 503 17.33 -12.26 11.60
N ILE A 504 16.63 -11.65 10.63
CA ILE A 504 15.17 -11.52 10.61
C ILE A 504 14.50 -12.90 10.54
N ALA A 505 14.99 -13.80 9.67
CA ALA A 505 14.53 -15.18 9.60
C ALA A 505 14.78 -15.94 10.91
N GLY A 506 15.92 -15.69 11.56
CA GLY A 506 16.26 -16.20 12.89
C GLY A 506 15.30 -15.74 14.01
N ARG A 507 14.54 -14.66 13.77
CA ARG A 507 13.46 -14.18 14.65
C ARG A 507 12.09 -14.79 14.32
N GLY A 508 12.02 -15.65 13.30
CA GLY A 508 10.80 -16.37 12.91
C GLY A 508 10.05 -15.77 11.72
N TYR A 509 10.59 -14.73 11.08
CA TYR A 509 9.92 -14.06 9.97
C TYR A 509 10.67 -14.29 8.66
N ASN A 510 10.09 -15.09 7.78
CA ASN A 510 10.68 -15.39 6.48
C ASN A 510 10.23 -14.37 5.45
N LYS A 511 11.10 -14.06 4.49
CA LYS A 511 10.73 -13.21 3.37
C LYS A 511 9.61 -13.85 2.54
N PRO A 512 8.56 -13.10 2.14
CA PRO A 512 7.56 -13.64 1.23
C PRO A 512 8.20 -13.93 -0.13
N THR A 513 7.69 -14.95 -0.80
CA THR A 513 8.19 -15.35 -2.12
C THR A 513 7.26 -14.87 -3.22
N TYR A 514 7.81 -14.72 -4.42
CA TYR A 514 7.00 -14.44 -5.60
C TYR A 514 5.99 -15.58 -5.84
N PRO A 515 4.76 -15.29 -6.29
CA PRO A 515 3.80 -16.31 -6.73
C PRO A 515 4.32 -17.07 -7.95
N ALA A 516 5.10 -18.11 -7.69
CA ALA A 516 5.55 -19.02 -8.73
C ALA A 516 4.39 -19.96 -9.14
N PRO A 517 4.31 -20.33 -10.43
CA PRO A 517 3.32 -21.28 -10.94
C PRO A 517 3.34 -22.63 -10.22
#